data_AF-A0A2G9YX11-F1
#
_entry.id   AF-A0A2G9YX11-F1
#
_cell.length_a   1.000
_cell.length_b   1.000
_cell.length_c   1.000
_cell.angle_alpha   90.00
_cell.angle_beta   90.00
_cell.angle_gamma   90.00
#
_symmetry.space_group_name_H-M   'P 1'
#
loop_
_entity.id
_entity.type
_entity.pdbx_description
1 polymer ?
#
loop_
_entity_poly.entity_id
_entity_poly.type
_entity_poly.pdbx_seq_one_letter_code
_entity_poly.pdbx_strand_id
1 'polypeptide(L)'
;MKEKLNVAREKLLGLYGIGPETADTILLYALDRPTFVIDAYTQKLVKKEKIAKNLEYNYLKQLFEENLPKDTILFQSFHTLIIVDQKGREGSMMRIV
;
A
#
# COMPACT_ATOMS: atom_id res chain seq x y z
N MET A 1 1.07 16.32 -19.36
CA MET A 1 0.00 15.82 -18.45
C MET A 1 0.43 14.48 -17.89
N LYS A 2 0.27 14.24 -16.58
CA LYS A 2 0.47 12.89 -16.01
C LYS A 2 -0.68 11.99 -16.49
N GLU A 3 -0.36 10.77 -16.92
CA GLU A 3 -1.34 9.74 -17.28
C GLU A 3 -2.30 9.45 -16.11
N LYS A 4 -3.57 9.06 -16.38
CA LYS A 4 -4.55 8.71 -15.34
C LYS A 4 -4.05 7.54 -14.47
N LEU A 5 -4.35 7.57 -13.17
CA LEU A 5 -3.81 6.61 -12.19
C LEU A 5 -4.13 5.16 -12.56
N ASN A 6 -5.39 4.88 -12.89
CA ASN A 6 -5.84 3.55 -13.30
C ASN A 6 -5.10 3.05 -14.55
N VAL A 7 -4.89 3.90 -15.56
CA VAL A 7 -4.18 3.51 -16.78
C VAL A 7 -2.72 3.17 -16.48
N ALA A 8 -2.05 3.96 -15.64
CA ALA A 8 -0.68 3.66 -15.23
C ALA A 8 -0.60 2.33 -14.44
N ARG A 9 -1.59 2.05 -13.58
CA ARG A 9 -1.69 0.80 -12.83
C ARG A 9 -1.87 -0.42 -13.74
N GLU A 10 -2.80 -0.34 -14.70
CA GLU A 10 -3.03 -1.44 -15.64
C GLU A 10 -1.79 -1.71 -16.51
N LYS A 11 -1.04 -0.67 -16.90
CA LYS A 11 0.24 -0.86 -17.59
C LYS A 11 1.26 -1.62 -16.75
N LEU A 12 1.38 -1.28 -15.46
CA LEU A 12 2.28 -2.00 -14.55
C LEU A 12 1.83 -3.46 -14.38
N LEU A 13 0.54 -3.71 -14.20
CA LEU A 13 -0.01 -5.06 -14.07
C LEU A 13 0.12 -5.91 -15.35
N GLY A 14 0.22 -5.27 -16.51
CA GLY A 14 0.50 -5.95 -17.78
C GLY A 14 1.94 -6.44 -17.92
N LEU A 15 2.85 -6.03 -17.04
CA LEU A 15 4.25 -6.47 -17.07
C LEU A 15 4.41 -7.81 -16.33
N TYR A 16 5.15 -8.72 -16.96
CA TYR A 16 5.46 -10.02 -16.35
C TYR A 16 6.15 -9.86 -14.99
N GLY A 17 5.61 -10.51 -13.97
CA GLY A 17 6.15 -10.49 -12.60
C GLY A 17 5.68 -9.32 -11.73
N ILE A 18 4.84 -8.40 -12.23
CA ILE A 18 4.29 -7.31 -11.42
C ILE A 18 2.87 -7.65 -10.95
N GLY A 19 2.73 -7.91 -9.66
CA GLY A 19 1.43 -8.06 -9.00
C GLY A 19 0.85 -6.73 -8.49
N PRO A 20 -0.38 -6.74 -7.94
CA PRO A 20 -1.06 -5.57 -7.38
C PRO A 20 -0.23 -4.80 -6.35
N GLU A 21 0.40 -5.51 -5.40
CA GLU A 21 1.22 -4.91 -4.35
C GLU A 21 2.41 -4.13 -4.94
N THR A 22 3.15 -4.75 -5.85
CA THR A 22 4.29 -4.11 -6.52
C THR A 22 3.85 -2.93 -7.38
N ALA A 23 2.76 -3.07 -8.13
CA ALA A 23 2.23 -2.00 -8.97
C ALA A 23 1.85 -0.77 -8.13
N ASP A 24 1.12 -0.97 -7.04
CA ASP A 24 0.70 0.11 -6.16
C ASP A 24 1.89 0.69 -5.36
N THR A 25 2.89 -0.12 -5.00
CA THR A 25 4.14 0.35 -4.36
C THR A 25 4.93 1.29 -5.28
N ILE A 26 5.10 0.92 -6.55
CA ILE A 26 5.78 1.76 -7.55
C ILE A 26 5.01 3.08 -7.73
N LEU A 27 3.70 3.00 -7.88
CA LEU A 27 2.85 4.19 -8.05
C LEU A 27 2.93 5.12 -6.83
N LEU A 28 2.88 4.56 -5.62
CA LEU A 28 2.87 5.34 -4.39
C LEU A 28 4.23 5.97 -4.07
N TYR A 29 5.31 5.19 -4.11
CA TYR A 29 6.63 5.64 -3.62
C TYR A 29 7.54 6.19 -4.73
N ALA A 30 7.49 5.64 -5.94
CA ALA A 30 8.37 6.07 -7.02
C ALA A 30 7.74 7.15 -7.91
N LEU A 31 6.42 7.20 -8.01
CA LEU A 31 5.69 8.10 -8.92
C LEU A 31 4.79 9.13 -8.22
N ASP A 32 4.82 9.16 -6.89
CA ASP A 32 4.05 10.05 -6.02
C ASP A 32 2.55 10.09 -6.35
N ARG A 33 1.94 8.93 -6.58
CA ARG A 33 0.53 8.80 -6.93
C ARG A 33 -0.27 8.27 -5.73
N PRO A 34 -1.44 8.85 -5.41
CA PRO A 34 -2.24 8.45 -4.25
C PRO A 34 -2.95 7.12 -4.53
N THR A 35 -2.26 6.02 -4.26
CA THR A 35 -2.76 4.64 -4.31
C THR A 35 -2.34 3.94 -3.02
N PHE A 36 -3.27 3.29 -2.32
CA PHE A 36 -2.94 2.59 -1.09
C PHE A 36 -2.38 1.19 -1.37
N VAL A 37 -1.30 0.81 -0.68
CA VAL A 37 -0.62 -0.49 -0.81
C VAL A 37 -1.17 -1.44 0.24
N ILE A 38 -1.49 -2.67 -0.17
CA ILE A 38 -1.93 -3.73 0.74
C ILE A 38 -0.91 -4.87 0.72
N ASP A 39 -0.04 -4.90 1.73
CA ASP A 39 0.94 -5.97 1.93
C ASP A 39 0.54 -6.91 3.08
N ALA A 40 1.41 -7.87 3.40
CA ALA A 40 1.19 -8.79 4.50
C ALA A 40 1.07 -8.10 5.87
N TYR A 41 1.78 -6.98 6.08
CA TYR A 41 1.70 -6.21 7.33
C TYR A 41 0.35 -5.51 7.46
N THR A 42 -0.16 -4.95 6.37
CA THR A 42 -1.49 -4.35 6.30
C THR A 42 -2.58 -5.36 6.61
N GLN A 43 -2.52 -6.55 6.01
CA GLN A 43 -3.46 -7.63 6.32
C GLN A 43 -3.37 -8.07 7.79
N LYS A 44 -2.15 -8.15 8.34
CA LYS A 44 -1.93 -8.51 9.75
C LYS A 44 -2.53 -7.47 10.70
N LEU A 45 -2.37 -6.18 10.42
CA LEU A 45 -3.00 -5.10 11.19
C LEU A 45 -4.53 -5.18 11.12
N VAL A 46 -5.11 -5.30 9.92
CA VAL A 46 -6.57 -5.40 9.72
C VAL A 46 -7.15 -6.57 10.51
N LYS A 47 -6.46 -7.72 10.51
CA LYS A 47 -6.86 -8.90 11.27
C LYS A 47 -6.75 -8.68 12.79
N LYS A 48 -5.63 -8.13 13.26
CA LYS A 48 -5.35 -7.84 14.68
C LYS A 48 -6.42 -6.92 15.28
N GLU A 49 -6.72 -5.83 14.58
CA GLU A 49 -7.66 -4.79 15.01
C GLU A 49 -9.12 -5.09 14.64
N LYS A 50 -9.38 -6.26 14.01
CA LYS A 50 -10.72 -6.70 13.57
C LYS A 50 -11.43 -5.67 12.67
N ILE A 51 -10.67 -4.94 11.85
CA ILE A 51 -11.18 -3.87 10.97
C ILE A 51 -12.07 -4.46 9.88
N ALA A 52 -11.69 -5.61 9.30
CA ALA A 52 -12.47 -6.30 8.30
C ALA A 52 -12.29 -7.82 8.36
N LYS A 53 -13.29 -8.55 7.87
CA LYS A 53 -13.24 -10.02 7.72
C LYS A 53 -12.65 -10.46 6.39
N ASN A 54 -12.90 -9.68 5.33
CA ASN A 54 -12.33 -9.94 4.00
C ASN A 54 -10.94 -9.31 3.93
N LEU A 55 -9.94 -10.12 3.59
CA LEU A 55 -8.53 -9.71 3.49
C LEU A 55 -8.01 -9.67 2.04
N GLU A 56 -8.89 -9.82 1.06
CA GLU A 56 -8.55 -9.72 -0.35
C GLU A 56 -7.98 -8.33 -0.68
N TYR A 57 -6.93 -8.30 -1.50
CA TYR A 57 -6.17 -7.09 -1.81
C TYR A 57 -7.05 -5.93 -2.26
N ASN A 58 -7.90 -6.16 -3.28
CA ASN A 58 -8.74 -5.11 -3.86
C ASN A 58 -9.79 -4.61 -2.87
N TYR A 59 -10.33 -5.49 -2.03
CA TYR A 59 -11.31 -5.12 -1.01
C TYR A 59 -10.68 -4.20 0.05
N LEU A 60 -9.52 -4.60 0.59
CA LEU A 60 -8.83 -3.77 1.59
C LEU A 60 -8.35 -2.46 0.98
N LYS A 61 -7.82 -2.48 -0.24
CA LYS A 61 -7.39 -1.29 -0.95
C LYS A 61 -8.52 -0.26 -1.05
N GLN A 62 -9.70 -0.71 -1.50
CA GLN A 62 -10.89 0.14 -1.58
C GLN A 62 -11.28 0.67 -0.19
N LEU A 63 -11.29 -0.19 0.83
CA LEU A 63 -11.60 0.20 2.20
C LEU A 63 -10.72 1.36 2.70
N PHE A 64 -9.40 1.30 2.50
CA PHE A 64 -8.50 2.37 2.91
C PHE A 64 -8.68 3.65 2.06
N GLU A 65 -8.80 3.53 0.74
CA GLU A 65 -8.90 4.68 -0.17
C GLU A 65 -10.24 5.43 -0.09
N GLU A 66 -11.31 4.76 0.34
CA GLU A 66 -12.62 5.39 0.56
C GLU A 66 -12.71 6.09 1.92
N ASN A 67 -11.92 5.66 2.91
CA ASN A 67 -11.99 6.16 4.28
C ASN A 67 -10.84 7.11 4.66
N LEU A 68 -9.92 7.38 3.75
CA LEU A 68 -8.79 8.30 3.96
C LEU A 68 -8.79 9.43 2.92
N PRO A 69 -8.33 10.64 3.27
CA PRO A 69 -8.03 11.67 2.29
C PRO A 69 -7.09 11.17 1.20
N LYS A 70 -7.39 11.48 -0.07
CA LYS A 70 -6.55 11.12 -1.21
C LYS A 70 -5.31 12.01 -1.27
N ASP A 71 -4.34 11.70 -0.42
CA ASP A 71 -3.07 12.41 -0.30
C ASP A 71 -1.91 11.41 -0.31
N THR A 72 -0.92 11.64 -1.18
CA THR A 72 0.21 10.74 -1.38
C THR A 72 1.07 10.62 -0.12
N ILE A 73 1.35 11.74 0.56
CA ILE A 73 2.20 11.78 1.76
C ILE A 73 1.51 11.05 2.91
N LEU A 74 0.19 11.24 3.05
CA LEU A 74 -0.62 10.51 4.01
C LEU A 74 -0.53 9.01 3.76
N PHE A 75 -0.70 8.54 2.53
CA PHE A 75 -0.66 7.12 2.20
C PHE A 75 0.74 6.51 2.45
N GLN A 76 1.81 7.20 2.04
CA GLN A 76 3.20 6.79 2.33
C GLN A 76 3.45 6.69 3.85
N SER A 77 3.07 7.73 4.59
CA SER A 77 3.28 7.81 6.04
C SER A 77 2.48 6.73 6.77
N PHE A 78 1.21 6.55 6.39
CA PHE A 78 0.35 5.58 7.05
C PHE A 78 0.81 4.15 6.78
N HIS A 79 1.11 3.79 5.53
CA HIS A 79 1.69 2.49 5.20
C HIS A 79 2.99 2.21 5.98
N THR A 80 3.87 3.22 6.10
CA THR A 80 5.09 3.11 6.92
C THR A 80 4.77 2.84 8.40
N LEU A 81 3.79 3.53 8.98
CA LEU A 81 3.37 3.31 10.36
C LEU A 81 2.78 1.92 10.58
N ILE A 82 2.02 1.37 9.62
CA ILE A 82 1.52 -0.01 9.67
C ILE A 82 2.68 -1.00 9.76
N ILE A 83 3.70 -0.85 8.92
CA ILE A 83 4.89 -1.72 8.96
C ILE A 83 5.58 -1.61 10.32
N VAL A 84 5.79 -0.40 10.84
CA VAL A 84 6.44 -0.18 12.13
C VAL A 84 5.65 -0.80 13.29
N ASP A 85 4.31 -0.69 13.30
CA ASP A 85 3.47 -1.34 14.30
C ASP A 85 3.58 -2.86 14.25
N GLN A 86 3.59 -3.44 13.03
CA GLN A 86 3.53 -4.89 12.85
C GLN A 86 4.88 -5.61 12.95
N LYS A 87 5.97 -4.91 12.60
CA LYS A 87 7.36 -5.41 12.64
C LYS A 87 8.10 -4.97 13.92
N GLY A 88 7.59 -3.94 14.60
CA GLY A 88 8.28 -3.25 15.69
C GLY A 88 9.30 -2.24 15.19
N ARG A 89 9.59 -1.22 16.02
CA ARG A 89 10.53 -0.14 15.68
C ARG A 89 11.92 -0.68 15.33
N GLU A 90 12.48 -1.54 16.18
CA GLU A 90 13.82 -2.09 15.96
C GLU A 90 13.93 -2.93 14.69
N GLY A 91 12.89 -3.70 14.35
CA GLY A 91 12.83 -4.49 13.13
C GLY A 91 12.67 -3.63 11.87
N SER A 92 12.19 -2.40 12.01
CA SER A 92 11.96 -1.47 10.90
C SER A 92 13.13 -0.53 10.64
N MET A 93 14.09 -0.43 11.56
CA MET A 93 15.30 0.35 11.32
C MET A 93 16.16 -0.32 10.25
N MET A 94 16.56 0.46 9.24
CA MET A 94 17.57 0.04 8.29
C MET A 94 18.90 -0.06 9.03
N ARG A 95 19.40 -1.28 9.22
CA ARG A 95 20.72 -1.53 9.78
C ARG A 95 21.68 -1.71 8.60
N ILE A 96 22.81 -1.02 8.65
CA ILE A 96 23.92 -1.31 7.74
C ILE A 96 24.42 -2.70 8.14
N VAL A 97 24.29 -3.65 7.22
CA VAL A 97 24.89 -4.99 7.31
C VAL A 97 26.30 -4.95 6.76
#